data_AF-A0ABD1LVP7-F1
#
_entry.id   AF-A0ABD1LVP7-F1
#
_cell.length_a   1.000
_cell.length_b   1.000
_cell.length_c   1.000
_cell.angle_alpha   90.00
_cell.angle_beta   90.00
_cell.angle_gamma   90.00
#
_symmetry.space_group_name_H-M   'P 1'
#
loop_
_entity.id
_entity.type
_entity.pdbx_description
1 polymer ?
#
loop_
_entity_poly.entity_id
_entity_poly.type
_entity_poly.pdbx_seq_one_letter_code
_entity_poly.pdbx_strand_id
1 'polypeptide(L)'
;MSFTCGDRALCLLGYNLSLDRAGEERKLQLNELDEIRLEAYENSKFYKEKTKKFHDSLIARNEFMVGQKVLLYNFRLGVMGGKLHFKWIGPFVVINVFPYGVVEIKK
;
A
#
# COMPACT_ATOMS: atom_id res chain seq x y z
N MET A 1 -3.59 42.00 55.65
CA MET A 1 -3.67 40.77 54.83
C MET A 1 -2.25 40.35 54.48
N SER A 2 -1.61 39.60 55.37
CA SER A 2 -0.23 39.15 55.23
C SER A 2 -0.23 37.78 54.55
N PHE A 3 0.05 37.76 53.25
CA PHE A 3 0.35 36.52 52.54
C PHE A 3 1.71 36.01 53.01
N THR A 4 1.74 34.81 53.55
CA THR A 4 2.95 34.26 54.16
C THR A 4 3.88 33.73 53.07
N CYS A 5 5.19 33.75 53.34
CA CYS A 5 6.23 33.24 52.45
C CYS A 5 6.01 31.75 52.05
N GLY A 6 5.19 31.00 52.78
CA GLY A 6 4.87 29.59 52.49
C GLY A 6 3.85 29.38 51.36
N ASP A 7 2.98 30.36 51.09
CA ASP A 7 1.86 30.20 50.16
C ASP A 7 2.31 30.15 48.68
N ARG A 8 3.42 30.83 48.34
CA ARG A 8 3.98 30.81 46.98
C ARG A 8 4.63 29.48 46.61
N ALA A 9 5.29 28.81 47.55
CA ALA A 9 5.95 27.53 47.29
C ALA A 9 4.93 26.41 47.03
N LEU A 10 3.82 26.41 47.77
CA LEU A 10 2.72 25.46 47.60
C LEU A 10 2.05 25.59 46.22
N CYS A 11 1.80 26.83 45.78
CA CYS A 11 1.22 27.09 44.46
C CYS A 11 2.13 26.65 43.31
N LEU A 12 3.44 26.88 43.41
CA LEU A 12 4.40 26.46 42.38
C LEU A 12 4.51 24.93 42.29
N LEU A 13 4.54 24.23 43.42
CA LEU A 13 4.58 22.77 43.46
C LEU A 13 3.30 22.16 42.87
N GLY A 14 2.13 22.72 43.21
CA GLY A 14 0.85 22.31 42.64
C GLY A 14 0.76 22.55 41.13
N TYR A 15 1.30 23.67 40.64
CA TYR A 15 1.37 23.97 39.21
C TYR A 15 2.30 23.00 38.47
N ASN A 16 3.49 22.72 38.99
CA ASN A 16 4.42 21.76 38.39
C ASN A 16 3.86 20.34 38.34
N LEU A 17 3.23 19.87 39.42
CA LEU A 17 2.55 18.57 39.43
C LEU A 17 1.43 18.48 38.38
N SER A 18 0.70 19.58 38.18
CA SER A 18 -0.34 19.63 37.15
C SER A 18 0.24 19.59 35.72
N LEU A 19 1.41 20.19 35.50
CA LEU A 19 2.12 20.15 34.21
C LEU A 19 2.68 18.75 33.94
N ASP A 20 3.24 18.08 34.95
CA ASP A 20 3.76 16.72 34.82
C ASP A 20 2.64 15.73 34.50
N ARG A 21 1.52 15.82 35.21
CA ARG A 21 0.32 15.02 34.93
C ARG A 21 -0.24 15.28 33.52
N ALA A 22 -0.33 16.53 33.10
CA ALA A 22 -0.74 16.88 31.73
C ALA A 22 0.26 16.36 30.68
N GLY A 23 1.55 16.27 31.02
CA GLY A 23 2.59 15.67 30.19
C GLY A 23 2.44 14.16 30.03
N GLU A 24 2.12 13.45 31.12
CA GLU A 24 1.85 12.01 31.10
C GLU A 24 0.57 11.68 30.31
N GLU A 25 -0.52 12.42 30.54
CA GLU A 25 -1.77 12.27 29.79
C GLU A 25 -1.54 12.46 28.28
N ARG A 26 -0.75 13.47 27.88
CA ARG A 26 -0.39 13.68 26.47
C ARG A 26 0.44 12.52 25.90
N LYS A 27 1.36 11.96 26.67
CA LYS A 27 2.16 10.79 26.22
C LYS A 27 1.28 9.56 26.01
N LEU A 28 0.33 9.31 26.90
CA LEU A 28 -0.64 8.22 26.75
C LEU A 28 -1.48 8.40 25.49
N GLN A 29 -2.02 9.59 25.26
CA GLN A 29 -2.77 9.90 24.04
C GLN A 29 -1.95 9.69 22.76
N LEU A 30 -0.66 10.04 22.77
CA LEU A 30 0.22 9.82 21.62
C LEU A 30 0.47 8.32 21.36
N ASN A 31 0.68 7.54 22.42
CA ASN A 31 0.85 6.09 22.29
C ASN A 31 -0.41 5.43 21.72
N GLU A 32 -1.59 5.80 22.23
CA GLU A 32 -2.87 5.30 21.71
C GLU A 32 -3.03 5.61 20.21
N LEU A 33 -2.66 6.83 19.77
CA LEU A 33 -2.70 7.21 18.36
C LEU A 33 -1.73 6.38 17.49
N ASP A 34 -0.55 6.08 18.00
CA ASP A 34 0.43 5.28 17.28
C ASP A 34 0.01 3.82 17.17
N GLU A 35 -0.65 3.27 18.21
CA GLU A 35 -1.26 1.94 18.16
C GLU A 35 -2.36 1.86 17.09
N ILE A 36 -3.28 2.84 17.06
CA ILE A 36 -4.35 2.92 16.05
C ILE A 36 -3.76 3.01 14.63
N ARG A 37 -2.69 3.78 14.45
CA ARG A 37 -2.00 3.88 13.16
C ARG A 37 -1.40 2.55 12.73
N LEU A 38 -0.73 1.85 13.66
CA LEU A 38 -0.12 0.56 13.36
C LEU A 38 -1.18 -0.46 12.94
N GLU A 39 -2.28 -0.53 13.69
CA GLU A 39 -3.41 -1.41 13.37
C GLU A 39 -4.00 -1.09 11.98
N ALA A 40 -4.17 0.21 11.66
CA ALA A 40 -4.68 0.62 10.35
C ALA A 40 -3.73 0.21 9.20
N TYR A 41 -2.41 0.30 9.40
CA TYR A 41 -1.43 -0.13 8.40
C TYR A 41 -1.41 -1.65 8.22
N GLU A 42 -1.46 -2.41 9.31
CA GLU A 42 -1.52 -3.88 9.27
C GLU A 42 -2.79 -4.35 8.56
N ASN A 43 -3.94 -3.78 8.91
CA ASN A 43 -5.21 -4.05 8.26
C ASN A 43 -5.14 -3.72 6.75
N SER A 44 -4.65 -2.52 6.39
CA SER A 44 -4.49 -2.14 4.98
C SER A 44 -3.60 -3.11 4.20
N LYS A 45 -2.47 -3.53 4.78
CA LYS A 45 -1.55 -4.49 4.18
C LYS A 45 -2.24 -5.84 3.96
N PHE A 46 -2.98 -6.32 4.97
CA PHE A 46 -3.71 -7.57 4.90
C PHE A 46 -4.80 -7.57 3.82
N TYR A 47 -5.58 -6.49 3.72
CA TYR A 47 -6.58 -6.36 2.66
C TYR A 47 -5.95 -6.38 1.27
N LYS A 48 -4.89 -5.58 1.06
CA LYS A 48 -4.17 -5.56 -0.23
C LYS A 48 -3.62 -6.94 -0.59
N GLU A 49 -3.05 -7.65 0.38
CA GLU A 49 -2.52 -8.99 0.16
C GLU A 49 -3.61 -10.00 -0.20
N LYS A 50 -4.75 -9.97 0.52
CA LYS A 50 -5.92 -10.80 0.20
C LYS A 50 -6.45 -10.53 -1.18
N THR A 51 -6.66 -9.26 -1.53
CA THR A 51 -7.15 -8.87 -2.86
C THR A 51 -6.18 -9.29 -3.95
N LYS A 52 -4.87 -9.13 -3.74
CA LYS A 52 -3.85 -9.61 -4.68
C LYS A 52 -3.91 -11.12 -4.86
N LYS A 53 -3.92 -11.90 -3.76
CA LYS A 53 -4.02 -13.36 -3.80
C LYS A 53 -5.27 -13.83 -4.55
N PHE A 54 -6.41 -13.20 -4.29
CA PHE A 54 -7.64 -13.50 -5.00
C PHE A 54 -7.54 -13.15 -6.48
N HIS A 55 -7.07 -11.95 -6.82
CA HIS A 55 -6.89 -11.54 -8.20
C HIS A 55 -5.94 -12.47 -8.97
N ASP A 56 -4.76 -12.77 -8.40
CA ASP A 56 -3.77 -13.64 -9.00
C ASP A 56 -4.31 -15.07 -9.18
N SER A 57 -5.17 -15.55 -8.27
CA SER A 57 -5.83 -16.86 -8.40
C SER A 57 -6.86 -16.92 -9.53
N LEU A 58 -7.42 -15.78 -9.93
CA LEU A 58 -8.37 -15.67 -11.04
C LEU A 58 -7.68 -15.51 -12.41
N ILE A 59 -6.39 -15.18 -12.44
CA ILE A 59 -5.64 -15.08 -13.69
C ILE A 59 -5.46 -16.50 -14.24
N ALA A 60 -6.22 -16.82 -15.29
CA ALA A 60 -6.05 -18.07 -16.01
C ALA A 60 -4.65 -18.13 -16.63
N ARG A 61 -3.88 -19.17 -16.27
CA ARG A 61 -2.59 -19.45 -16.91
C ARG A 61 -2.87 -20.09 -18.26
N ASN A 62 -2.72 -19.31 -19.33
CA ASN A 62 -2.75 -19.85 -20.68
C ASN A 62 -1.37 -20.42 -21.00
N GLU A 63 -1.29 -21.75 -21.12
CA GLU A 63 -0.10 -22.43 -21.63
C GLU A 63 -0.14 -22.40 -23.17
N PHE A 64 0.97 -21.96 -23.77
CA PHE A 64 1.12 -21.92 -25.21
C PHE A 64 1.76 -23.20 -25.71
N MET A 65 1.26 -23.73 -26.82
CA MET A 65 1.89 -24.85 -27.53
C MET A 65 2.61 -24.37 -28.78
N VAL A 66 3.72 -25.04 -29.12
CA VAL A 66 4.43 -24.81 -30.38
C VAL A 66 3.49 -25.11 -31.55
N GLY A 67 3.41 -24.19 -32.51
CA GLY A 67 2.49 -24.27 -33.66
C GLY A 67 1.11 -23.63 -33.44
N GLN A 68 0.80 -23.16 -32.23
CA GLN A 68 -0.46 -22.48 -31.94
C GLN A 68 -0.52 -21.10 -32.61
N LYS A 69 -1.69 -20.76 -33.16
CA LYS A 69 -1.97 -19.41 -33.66
C LYS A 69 -2.42 -18.51 -32.50
N VAL A 70 -1.73 -17.40 -32.30
CA VAL A 70 -1.95 -16.44 -31.22
C VAL A 70 -2.07 -15.01 -31.76
N LEU A 71 -2.82 -14.16 -31.07
CA LEU A 71 -2.90 -12.73 -31.35
C LEU A 71 -1.98 -11.98 -30.37
N LEU A 72 -1.22 -11.01 -30.88
CA LEU A 72 -0.39 -10.18 -30.04
C LEU A 72 -1.21 -8.99 -29.52
N TYR A 73 -1.31 -8.88 -28.20
CA TYR A 73 -1.88 -7.70 -27.57
C TYR A 73 -0.87 -6.56 -27.56
N ASN A 74 -1.17 -5.48 -28.26
CA ASN A 74 -0.33 -4.29 -28.29
C ASN A 74 -1.01 -3.13 -27.56
N PHE A 75 -0.36 -2.66 -26.52
CA PHE A 75 -0.74 -1.48 -25.76
C PHE A 75 0.20 -0.34 -26.13
N ARG A 76 -0.33 0.72 -26.73
CA ARG A 76 0.43 1.95 -26.97
C ARG A 76 -0.18 3.09 -26.17
N LEU A 77 0.62 3.66 -25.28
CA LEU A 77 0.35 4.96 -24.67
C LEU A 77 0.50 6.03 -25.76
N GLY A 78 -0.55 6.83 -25.97
CA GLY A 78 -0.44 8.02 -26.81
C GLY A 78 0.57 9.00 -26.21
N VAL A 79 1.42 9.60 -27.04
CA VAL A 79 2.44 10.57 -26.64
C VAL A 79 1.83 11.83 -25.99
N MET A 80 0.58 12.15 -26.33
CA MET A 80 -0.22 13.19 -25.66
C MET A 80 -1.36 12.57 -24.85
N GLY A 81 -1.09 12.34 -23.56
CA GLY A 81 -1.98 12.76 -22.48
C GLY A 81 -3.37 12.11 -22.37
N GLY A 82 -3.50 10.79 -22.53
CA GLY A 82 -4.49 10.10 -21.68
C GLY A 82 -5.32 8.98 -22.29
N LYS A 83 -5.27 8.72 -23.60
CA LYS A 83 -5.99 7.59 -24.19
C LYS A 83 -5.05 6.41 -24.45
N LEU A 84 -5.38 5.30 -23.80
CA LEU A 84 -4.76 4.02 -24.03
C LEU A 84 -5.36 3.41 -25.29
N HIS A 85 -4.53 3.11 -26.28
CA HIS A 85 -4.95 2.38 -27.46
C HIS A 85 -4.64 0.90 -27.30
N PHE A 86 -5.70 0.11 -27.15
CA PHE A 86 -5.65 -1.35 -27.15
C PHE A 86 -5.85 -1.86 -28.58
N LYS A 87 -4.84 -2.54 -29.14
CA LYS A 87 -4.92 -3.13 -30.49
C LYS A 87 -4.47 -4.59 -30.44
N TRP A 88 -5.30 -5.48 -30.98
CA TRP A 88 -4.90 -6.85 -31.28
C TRP A 88 -4.24 -6.89 -32.65
N ILE A 89 -3.01 -7.38 -32.71
CA ILE A 89 -2.25 -7.51 -33.96
C ILE A 89 -2.26 -8.98 -34.34
N GLY A 90 -2.69 -9.23 -35.59
CA GLY A 90 -2.44 -10.38 -36.49
C GLY A 90 -2.32 -11.80 -35.92
N PRO A 91 -2.63 -12.83 -36.71
CA PRO A 91 -2.30 -14.19 -36.33
C PRO A 91 -0.78 -14.39 -36.41
N PHE A 92 -0.18 -14.76 -35.29
CA PHE A 92 1.21 -15.21 -35.21
C PHE A 92 1.24 -16.69 -34.86
N VAL A 93 2.30 -17.39 -35.26
CA VAL A 93 2.54 -18.79 -34.90
C VAL A 93 3.63 -18.83 -33.85
N VAL A 94 3.39 -19.58 -32.78
CA VAL A 94 4.38 -19.85 -31.73
C VAL A 94 5.43 -20.83 -32.24
N ILE A 95 6.70 -20.45 -32.20
CA ILE A 95 7.83 -21.33 -32.57
C ILE A 95 8.37 -22.04 -31.35
N ASN A 96 8.69 -21.30 -30.29
CA ASN A 96 9.30 -21.83 -29.08
C ASN A 96 8.64 -21.22 -27.85
N VAL A 97 8.54 -22.03 -26.80
CA VAL A 97 8.05 -21.62 -25.48
C VAL A 97 9.15 -21.92 -24.47
N PHE A 98 9.61 -20.88 -23.79
CA PHE A 98 10.64 -21.00 -22.76
C PHE A 98 10.02 -21.23 -21.38
N PRO A 99 10.72 -21.91 -20.46
CA PRO A 99 10.19 -22.21 -19.12
C PRO A 99 9.91 -20.94 -18.27
N TYR A 100 10.54 -19.82 -18.62
CA TYR A 100 10.33 -18.51 -18.00
C TYR A 100 9.13 -17.72 -18.58
N GLY A 101 8.31 -18.34 -19.44
CA GLY A 101 7.07 -17.74 -19.98
C GLY A 101 7.28 -16.81 -21.17
N VAL A 102 8.50 -16.68 -21.67
CA VAL A 102 8.78 -15.98 -22.94
C VAL A 102 8.40 -16.90 -24.10
N VAL A 103 7.74 -16.33 -25.11
CA VAL A 103 7.26 -17.05 -26.28
C VAL A 103 7.84 -16.40 -27.53
N GLU A 104 8.52 -17.19 -28.36
CA GLU A 104 8.96 -16.76 -29.69
C GLU A 104 7.81 -16.92 -30.67
N ILE A 105 7.46 -15.82 -31.32
CA ILE A 105 6.37 -15.77 -32.31
C ILE A 105 6.92 -15.37 -33.68
N LYS A 106 6.38 -15.99 -34.73
CA LYS A 106 6.66 -15.64 -36.12
C LYS A 106 5.36 -15.35 -36.86
N LYS A 107 5.41 -14.36 -37.74
CA LYS A 107 4.29 -14.02 -38.61
C LYS A 107 4.18 -15.00 -39.76
#